data_AF-A0A562V705-F1
#
_entry.id   AF-A0A562V705-F1
#
_cell.length_a   1.000
_cell.length_b   1.000
_cell.length_c   1.000
_cell.angle_alpha   90.00
_cell.angle_beta   90.00
_cell.angle_gamma   90.00
#
_symmetry.space_group_name_H-M   'P 1'
#
loop_
_entity.id
_entity.type
_entity.pdbx_description
1 polymer ?
#
loop_
_entity_poly.entity_id
_entity_poly.type
_entity_poly.pdbx_seq_one_letter_code
_entity_poly.pdbx_strand_id
1 'polypeptide(L)'
;MTSITPTIRLFTSQEAQDSGIRIQALILEHNGNNYHLHGGSRDTIHAFTEGVCIYVLTINNSVGYMGLSTYMSSEPDPINSVFLHSVGEIRETLGANWERMSPRTIITKLVNYLI
;
A
#
# COMPACT_ATOMS: atom_id res chain seq x y z
N MET A 1 13.72 -9.21 -0.59
CA MET A 1 12.29 -8.87 -0.73
C MET A 1 11.51 -10.03 -1.34
N THR A 2 10.57 -10.60 -0.57
CA THR A 2 9.80 -11.81 -0.90
C THR A 2 8.31 -11.47 -0.98
N SER A 3 7.61 -11.94 -2.01
CA SER A 3 6.17 -11.70 -2.18
C SER A 3 5.38 -12.47 -1.12
N ILE A 4 4.36 -11.84 -0.56
CA ILE A 4 3.38 -12.48 0.34
C ILE A 4 1.97 -12.27 -0.18
N THR A 5 1.05 -13.13 0.27
CA THR A 5 -0.38 -13.02 -0.02
C THR A 5 -1.14 -12.84 1.29
N PRO A 6 -1.13 -11.63 1.88
CA PRO A 6 -1.83 -11.37 3.13
C PRO A 6 -3.34 -11.35 2.88
N THR A 7 -4.11 -11.49 3.97
CA THR A 7 -5.56 -11.32 3.88
C THR A 7 -5.86 -9.83 3.93
N ILE A 8 -6.63 -9.31 2.97
CA ILE A 8 -7.07 -7.92 2.97
C ILE A 8 -8.56 -7.89 3.25
N ARG A 9 -8.98 -7.16 4.29
CA ARG A 9 -10.38 -7.05 4.70
C ARG A 9 -10.81 -5.59 4.65
N LEU A 10 -12.02 -5.35 4.16
CA LEU A 10 -12.68 -4.06 4.34
C LEU A 10 -13.34 -4.05 5.71
N PHE A 11 -12.87 -3.17 6.58
CA PHE A 11 -13.50 -2.92 7.86
C PHE A 11 -14.58 -1.86 7.67
N THR A 12 -15.84 -2.30 7.78
CA THR A 12 -17.01 -1.44 7.88
C THR A 12 -17.54 -1.59 9.30
N SER A 13 -17.22 -0.69 10.23
CA SER A 13 -17.75 -0.81 11.58
C SER A 13 -19.27 -0.62 11.58
N GLN A 14 -20.00 -1.48 12.28
CA GLN A 14 -21.42 -1.27 12.58
C GLN A 14 -21.57 -0.11 13.59
N GLU A 15 -20.58 0.09 14.48
CA GLU A 15 -20.49 1.16 15.51
C GLU A 15 -20.32 2.57 14.91
N ALA A 16 -19.89 2.66 13.65
CA ALA A 16 -19.93 3.88 12.85
C ALA A 16 -21.34 4.42 12.59
N GLN A 17 -22.35 3.54 12.58
CA GLN A 17 -23.73 3.93 12.28
C GLN A 17 -24.34 4.73 13.44
N ASP A 18 -24.02 4.38 14.68
CA ASP A 18 -24.53 5.08 15.87
C ASP A 18 -23.84 6.44 16.10
N SER A 19 -22.61 6.59 15.61
CA SER A 19 -21.80 7.82 15.70
C SER A 19 -21.87 8.69 14.43
N GLY A 20 -22.48 8.21 13.34
CA GLY A 20 -22.51 8.87 12.03
C GLY A 20 -21.17 8.85 11.26
N ILE A 21 -20.12 8.21 11.80
CA ILE A 21 -18.77 8.21 11.23
C ILE A 21 -18.55 6.94 10.42
N ARG A 22 -18.87 6.94 9.13
CA ARG A 22 -18.54 5.82 8.23
C ARG A 22 -17.03 5.70 8.01
N ILE A 23 -16.36 4.87 8.80
CA ILE A 23 -14.97 4.49 8.55
C ILE A 23 -14.98 3.30 7.58
N GLN A 24 -14.47 3.53 6.37
CA GLN A 24 -14.09 2.47 5.44
C GLN A 24 -12.56 2.40 5.47
N ALA A 25 -12.02 1.39 6.16
CA ALA A 25 -10.58 1.16 6.22
C ALA A 25 -10.26 -0.21 5.64
N LEU A 26 -9.19 -0.30 4.86
CA LEU A 26 -8.63 -1.58 4.45
C LEU A 26 -7.63 -2.04 5.51
N ILE A 27 -7.73 -3.29 5.93
CA ILE A 27 -6.81 -3.92 6.88
C ILE A 27 -6.05 -5.02 6.17
N LEU A 28 -4.73 -4.98 6.25
CA LEU A 28 -3.85 -6.09 5.86
C LEU A 28 -3.54 -6.92 7.09
N GLU A 29 -3.89 -8.21 7.05
CA GLU A 29 -3.59 -9.17 8.09
C GLU A 29 -2.41 -10.04 7.66
N HIS A 30 -1.33 -10.03 8.44
CA HIS A 30 -0.15 -10.85 8.19
C HIS A 30 0.48 -11.33 9.50
N ASN A 31 0.67 -12.65 9.62
CA ASN A 31 1.26 -13.30 10.81
C ASN A 31 0.62 -12.90 12.14
N GLY A 32 -0.70 -12.69 12.17
CA GLY A 32 -1.45 -12.30 13.37
C GLY A 32 -1.42 -10.79 13.69
N ASN A 33 -0.76 -9.97 12.87
CA ASN A 33 -0.77 -8.52 12.99
C ASN A 33 -1.73 -7.90 11.97
N ASN A 34 -2.28 -6.74 12.32
CA ASN A 34 -3.17 -5.94 11.48
C ASN A 34 -2.49 -4.61 11.13
N TYR A 35 -2.48 -4.28 9.84
CA TYR A 35 -1.88 -3.06 9.31
C TYR A 35 -2.94 -2.22 8.60
N HIS A 36 -2.98 -0.92 8.90
CA HIS A 36 -3.90 0.02 8.25
C HIS A 36 -3.43 0.32 6.83
N LEU A 37 -4.26 0.01 5.84
CA LEU A 37 -3.97 0.30 4.45
C LEU A 37 -4.70 1.55 3.97
N HIS A 38 -3.94 2.41 3.30
CA HIS A 38 -4.50 3.45 2.46
C HIS A 38 -4.72 2.88 1.05
N GLY A 39 -5.99 2.71 0.67
CA GLY A 39 -6.38 2.21 -0.64
C GLY A 39 -7.89 2.10 -0.81
N GLY A 40 -8.32 1.98 -2.06
CA GLY A 40 -9.69 1.75 -2.47
C GLY A 40 -9.94 0.30 -2.88
N SER A 41 -11.22 -0.07 -2.99
CA SER A 41 -11.67 -1.41 -3.41
C SER A 41 -11.34 -1.77 -4.87
N ARG A 42 -10.87 -0.80 -5.67
CA ARG A 42 -10.45 -0.98 -7.07
C ARG A 42 -8.93 -0.99 -7.24
N ASP A 43 -8.19 -0.97 -6.15
CA ASP A 43 -6.74 -0.94 -6.20
C ASP A 43 -6.17 -2.35 -6.34
N THR A 44 -5.11 -2.45 -7.12
CA THR A 44 -4.24 -3.62 -7.12
C THR A 44 -3.23 -3.45 -5.98
N ILE A 45 -3.23 -4.39 -5.05
CA ILE A 45 -2.33 -4.36 -3.89
C ILE A 45 -1.29 -5.47 -4.02
N HIS A 46 -0.02 -5.10 -3.95
CA HIS A 46 1.11 -6.02 -3.91
C HIS A 46 1.84 -5.91 -2.57
N ALA A 47 1.97 -7.01 -1.85
CA ALA A 47 2.62 -7.04 -0.55
C ALA A 47 3.91 -7.87 -0.59
N PHE A 48 4.97 -7.33 0.01
CA PHE A 48 6.27 -7.98 0.12
C PHE A 48 6.83 -7.83 1.52
N THR A 49 7.73 -8.73 1.91
CA THR A 49 8.49 -8.65 3.16
C THR A 49 9.99 -8.69 2.89
N GLU A 50 10.75 -7.99 3.72
CA GLU A 50 12.21 -8.10 3.79
C GLU A 50 12.67 -7.83 5.23
N GLY A 51 13.23 -8.86 5.88
CA GLY A 51 13.53 -8.79 7.31
C GLY A 51 12.26 -8.53 8.13
N VAL A 52 12.29 -7.50 8.97
CA VAL A 52 11.16 -7.08 9.82
C VAL A 52 10.20 -6.10 9.10
N CYS A 53 10.50 -5.72 7.87
CA CYS A 53 9.71 -4.75 7.11
C CYS A 53 8.67 -5.43 6.22
N ILE A 54 7.51 -4.80 6.12
CA ILE A 54 6.46 -5.13 5.15
C ILE A 54 6.28 -3.94 4.22
N TYR A 55 6.26 -4.19 2.92
CA TYR A 55 6.07 -3.20 1.88
C TYR A 55 4.77 -3.48 1.15
N VAL A 56 3.90 -2.49 1.09
CA VAL A 56 2.60 -2.58 0.43
C VAL A 56 2.54 -1.54 -0.67
N LEU A 57 2.57 -2.01 -1.91
CA LEU A 57 2.40 -1.20 -3.10
C LEU A 57 0.93 -1.24 -3.52
N THR A 58 0.29 -0.09 -3.53
CA THR A 58 -1.09 0.11 -3.98
C THR A 58 -1.06 0.82 -5.33
N ILE A 59 -1.69 0.25 -6.35
CA ILE A 59 -1.76 0.83 -7.70
C ILE A 59 -3.22 0.93 -8.13
N ASN A 60 -3.65 2.13 -8.53
CA ASN A 60 -4.94 2.32 -9.16
C ASN A 60 -4.76 2.80 -10.61
N ASN A 61 -4.88 1.88 -11.55
CA ASN A 61 -4.74 2.19 -12.99
C ASN A 61 -5.90 3.02 -13.54
N SER A 62 -7.08 3.00 -12.89
CA SER A 62 -8.25 3.74 -13.36
C SER A 62 -8.19 5.24 -13.03
N VAL A 63 -7.62 5.57 -11.88
CA VAL A 63 -7.43 6.95 -11.39
C VAL A 63 -6.02 7.45 -11.71
N GLY A 64 -5.06 6.55 -11.84
CA GLY A 64 -3.68 6.86 -12.21
C GLY A 64 -2.81 7.28 -11.03
N TYR A 65 -3.03 6.71 -9.83
CA TYR A 65 -2.18 6.93 -8.67
C TYR A 65 -1.44 5.67 -8.25
N MET A 66 -0.38 5.87 -7.46
CA MET A 66 0.41 4.82 -6.86
C MET A 66 0.81 5.21 -5.43
N GLY A 67 0.71 4.28 -4.49
CA GLY A 67 1.15 4.47 -3.12
C GLY A 67 2.08 3.34 -2.69
N LEU A 68 3.11 3.67 -1.91
CA LEU A 68 3.91 2.71 -1.16
C LEU A 68 3.72 2.99 0.33
N SER A 69 3.35 1.98 1.10
CA SER A 69 3.35 2.02 2.56
C SER A 69 4.34 0.99 3.09
N THR A 70 5.22 1.42 3.99
CA THR A 70 6.21 0.56 4.65
C THR A 70 5.84 0.43 6.12
N TYR A 71 5.80 -0.79 6.62
CA TYR A 71 5.48 -1.11 8.01
C TYR A 71 6.66 -1.85 8.61
N MET A 72 6.87 -1.66 9.90
CA MET A 72 7.71 -2.54 10.70
C MET A 72 6.81 -3.56 11.40
N SER A 73 7.25 -4.81 11.51
CA SER A 73 6.47 -5.82 12.21
C SER A 73 6.10 -5.38 13.63
N SER A 74 4.83 -5.67 13.94
CA SER A 74 3.90 -5.21 14.98
C SER A 74 3.44 -3.73 14.99
N GLU A 75 3.98 -2.84 14.16
CA GLU A 75 3.46 -1.47 14.05
C GLU A 75 2.26 -1.42 13.10
N PRO A 76 1.06 -1.01 13.55
CA PRO A 76 -0.15 -1.04 12.73
C PRO A 76 -0.17 0.06 11.65
N ASP A 77 0.49 1.17 11.91
CA ASP A 77 0.57 2.31 11.01
C ASP A 77 1.90 2.29 10.21
N PRO A 78 1.91 2.83 8.99
CA PRO A 78 3.12 2.84 8.18
C PRO A 78 4.19 3.72 8.82
N ILE A 79 5.40 3.16 8.97
CA ILE A 79 6.59 3.90 9.41
C ILE A 79 7.12 4.85 8.34
N ASN A 80 6.78 4.58 7.08
CA ASN A 80 7.08 5.46 5.96
C ASN A 80 6.06 5.26 4.83
N SER A 81 5.77 6.32 4.08
CA SER A 81 4.88 6.23 2.93
C SER A 81 5.27 7.20 1.81
N VAL A 82 5.05 6.78 0.57
CA VAL A 82 5.06 7.64 -0.61
C VAL A 82 3.70 7.54 -1.27
N PHE A 83 3.18 8.66 -1.72
CA PHE A 83 1.98 8.69 -2.56
C PHE A 83 2.23 9.56 -3.78
N LEU A 84 2.02 8.98 -4.96
CA LEU A 84 2.13 9.61 -6.26
C LEU A 84 0.71 9.77 -6.80
N HIS A 85 0.22 11.00 -6.82
CA HIS A 85 -1.17 11.36 -7.08
C HIS A 85 -1.55 11.34 -8.57
N SER A 86 -0.58 11.27 -9.47
CA SER A 86 -0.83 11.29 -10.91
C SER A 86 0.15 10.46 -11.71
N VAL A 87 -0.26 10.07 -12.92
CA VAL A 87 0.62 9.40 -13.90
C VAL A 87 1.84 10.26 -14.25
N GLY A 88 1.72 11.59 -14.17
CA GLY A 88 2.84 12.52 -14.36
C GLY A 88 3.91 12.30 -13.29
N GLU A 89 3.53 12.37 -12.01
CA GLU A 89 4.43 12.12 -10.88
C GLU A 89 5.03 10.71 -10.93
N ILE A 90 4.22 9.70 -11.26
CA ILE A 90 4.70 8.32 -11.42
C ILE A 90 5.79 8.23 -12.50
N ARG A 91 5.60 8.90 -13.64
CA ARG A 91 6.59 8.92 -14.73
C ARG A 91 7.84 9.71 -14.37
N GLU A 92 7.73 10.79 -13.62
CA GLU A 92 8.87 11.57 -13.15
C GLU A 92 9.71 10.77 -12.15
N THR A 93 9.07 10.06 -11.22
CA THR A 93 9.75 9.25 -10.20
C THR A 93 10.31 7.94 -10.75
N LEU A 94 9.53 7.20 -11.55
CA LEU A 94 9.87 5.83 -11.98
C LEU A 94 10.35 5.73 -13.43
N GLY A 95 10.11 6.76 -14.24
CA GLY A 95 10.40 6.80 -15.67
C GLY A 95 9.20 6.41 -16.54
N ALA A 96 9.29 6.71 -17.84
CA ALA A 96 8.20 6.50 -18.81
C ALA A 96 7.76 5.02 -18.97
N ASN A 97 8.64 4.06 -18.66
CA ASN A 97 8.38 2.63 -18.81
C ASN A 97 7.93 1.95 -17.49
N TRP A 98 7.46 2.71 -16.50
CA TRP A 98 7.10 2.17 -15.18
C TRP A 98 6.05 1.05 -15.25
N GLU A 99 5.11 1.12 -16.19
CA GLU A 99 4.05 0.12 -16.37
C GLU A 99 4.59 -1.28 -16.73
N ARG A 100 5.80 -1.37 -17.27
CA ARG A 100 6.47 -2.63 -17.62
C ARG A 100 7.35 -3.16 -16.49
N MET A 101 7.51 -2.39 -15.42
CA MET A 101 8.33 -2.80 -14.28
C MET A 101 7.57 -3.80 -13.42
N SER A 102 8.30 -4.77 -12.86
CA SER A 102 7.70 -5.64 -11.85
C SER A 102 7.35 -4.84 -10.58
N PRO A 103 6.30 -5.23 -9.83
CA PRO A 103 5.98 -4.58 -8.55
C PRO A 103 7.18 -4.52 -7.59
N ARG A 104 7.99 -5.58 -7.54
CA ARG A 104 9.23 -5.62 -6.75
C ARG A 104 10.20 -4.50 -7.15
N THR A 105 10.42 -4.31 -8.45
CA THR A 105 11.29 -3.25 -8.98
C THR A 105 10.77 -1.86 -8.62
N ILE A 106 9.46 -1.66 -8.71
CA ILE A 106 8.80 -0.40 -8.34
C ILE A 106 9.05 -0.11 -6.84
N ILE A 107 8.78 -1.09 -5.96
CA ILE A 107 9.01 -0.95 -4.52
C ILE A 107 10.47 -0.58 -4.24
N THR A 108 11.44 -1.31 -4.82
CA THR A 108 12.86 -1.00 -4.61
C THR A 108 13.21 0.44 -5.00
N LYS A 109 12.67 0.95 -6.12
CA LYS A 109 12.87 2.34 -6.54
C LYS A 109 12.26 3.34 -5.55
N LEU A 110 11.03 3.10 -5.10
CA LEU A 110 10.33 3.99 -4.18
C LEU A 110 10.95 3.98 -2.78
N VAL A 111 11.43 2.82 -2.30
CA VAL A 111 12.17 2.73 -1.04
C VAL A 111 13.48 3.52 -1.11
N ASN A 112 14.21 3.43 -2.23
CA ASN A 112 15.43 4.23 -2.41
C ASN A 112 15.17 5.72 -2.57
N TYR A 113 13.96 6.12 -2.98
CA TYR A 113 13.56 7.52 -3.05
C TYR A 113 13.27 8.14 -1.67
N LEU A 114 12.97 7.29 -0.68
CA LEU A 114 12.68 7.69 0.70
C LEU A 114 13.93 7.84 1.59
N ILE A 115 15.11 7.48 1.09
CA ILE A 115 16.42 7.54 1.75
C ILE A 115 17.20 8.74 1.22
#